data_AF-A0A2D6J226-F1
#
_entry.id   AF-A0A2D6J226-F1
#
_cell.length_a   1.000
_cell.length_b   1.000
_cell.length_c   1.000
_cell.angle_alpha   90.00
_cell.angle_beta   90.00
_cell.angle_gamma   90.00
#
_symmetry.space_group_name_H-M   'P 1'
#
loop_
_entity.id
_entity.type
_entity.pdbx_description
1 polymer ?
#
loop_
_entity_poly.entity_id
_entity_poly.type
_entity_poly.pdbx_seq_one_letter_code
_entity_poly.pdbx_strand_id
1 'polypeptide(L)'
;MAYLPSNTRFPLTLVYKNTRHQNNILSLRGVNMQKKTIGALLSKFHHVCVIVKDIDEAVEYYEALGIGPFQSSNLVHIDRKLYGKPAPTGVKNIVKATNLGPIGIELIQPVSGESPVKKFLDDRGEGISHIAFIVDDIKEATSIMIEAGFKVISSSNNQGGGGMAFFNTDKVGGVQIELEELPPHLYEDPYWGLKPWGK
;
A
#
# COMPACT_ATOMS: atom_id res chain seq x y z
N MET A 1 10.46 -35.18 -10.77
CA MET A 1 9.24 -35.92 -10.40
C MET A 1 9.38 -36.37 -8.95
N ALA A 2 8.63 -35.79 -8.04
CA ALA A 2 8.55 -36.25 -6.65
C ALA A 2 7.08 -36.50 -6.31
N TYR A 3 6.81 -37.74 -5.90
CA TYR A 3 5.51 -38.30 -5.55
C TYR A 3 5.14 -37.84 -4.13
N LEU A 4 3.95 -37.29 -3.91
CA LEU A 4 3.39 -37.09 -2.57
C LEU A 4 2.14 -37.98 -2.40
N PRO A 5 1.99 -38.65 -1.25
CA PRO A 5 0.91 -39.59 -1.02
C PRO A 5 -0.45 -38.91 -0.81
N SER A 6 -1.47 -39.49 -1.41
CA SER A 6 -2.89 -39.15 -1.28
C SER A 6 -3.43 -39.56 0.10
N ASN A 7 -3.70 -38.60 0.98
CA ASN A 7 -4.89 -38.57 1.84
C ASN A 7 -4.85 -37.39 2.83
N THR A 8 -5.46 -36.29 2.44
CA THR A 8 -6.05 -35.33 3.38
C THR A 8 -7.34 -34.81 2.76
N ARG A 9 -8.45 -35.42 3.18
CA ARG A 9 -9.80 -34.94 2.86
C ARG A 9 -10.01 -33.58 3.55
N PHE A 10 -9.88 -32.51 2.79
CA PHE A 10 -10.47 -31.23 3.18
C PHE A 10 -11.94 -31.23 2.73
N PRO A 11 -12.89 -30.79 3.57
CA PRO A 11 -14.28 -30.66 3.13
C PRO A 11 -14.39 -29.52 2.12
N LEU A 12 -14.46 -29.87 0.84
CA LEU A 12 -14.85 -28.99 -0.27
C LEU A 12 -16.35 -28.70 -0.18
N THR A 13 -16.73 -27.82 0.74
CA THR A 13 -17.99 -27.08 0.64
C THR A 13 -17.91 -25.77 1.43
N LEU A 14 -17.11 -24.82 0.94
CA LEU A 14 -17.37 -23.41 1.25
C LEU A 14 -18.18 -22.85 0.08
N VAL A 15 -19.50 -22.97 0.19
CA VAL A 15 -20.44 -22.21 -0.64
C VAL A 15 -20.04 -20.75 -0.49
N TYR A 16 -19.66 -20.14 -1.61
CA TYR A 16 -19.47 -18.70 -1.75
C TYR A 16 -20.80 -18.00 -1.44
N LYS A 17 -21.09 -17.79 -0.15
CA LYS A 17 -22.13 -16.87 0.26
C LYS A 17 -21.54 -15.48 0.11
N ASN A 18 -21.73 -14.94 -1.09
CA ASN A 18 -21.69 -13.52 -1.36
C ASN A 18 -22.74 -12.87 -0.44
N THR A 19 -22.37 -12.56 0.80
CA THR A 19 -23.15 -11.69 1.67
C THR A 19 -23.10 -10.31 1.05
N ARG A 20 -24.08 -10.03 0.17
CA ARG A 20 -24.65 -8.70 0.07
C ARG A 20 -24.86 -8.23 1.51
N HIS A 21 -24.00 -7.35 1.98
CA HIS A 21 -24.28 -6.62 3.21
C HIS A 21 -25.63 -5.96 2.99
N GLN A 22 -26.64 -6.45 3.71
CA GLN A 22 -27.89 -5.75 3.84
C GLN A 22 -27.57 -4.39 4.43
N ASN A 23 -27.86 -3.35 3.65
CA ASN A 23 -27.90 -1.98 4.12
C ASN A 23 -28.93 -1.92 5.25
N ASN A 24 -28.47 -1.99 6.50
CA ASN A 24 -29.30 -1.65 7.65
C ASN A 24 -29.49 -0.14 7.66
N ILE A 25 -30.55 0.30 6.97
CA ILE A 25 -31.05 1.67 7.00
C ILE A 25 -31.84 1.84 8.30
N LEU A 26 -31.24 2.46 9.30
CA LEU A 26 -31.96 3.09 10.40
C LEU A 26 -31.89 4.60 10.16
N SER A 27 -32.94 5.13 9.53
CA SER A 27 -33.09 6.56 9.29
C SER A 27 -33.61 7.24 10.55
N LEU A 28 -32.77 8.04 11.20
CA LEU A 28 -33.23 9.14 12.05
C LEU A 28 -32.47 10.40 11.61
N ARG A 29 -33.18 11.24 10.85
CA ARG A 29 -32.84 12.62 10.46
C ARG A 29 -31.46 12.83 9.80
N GLY A 30 -31.45 12.79 8.47
CA GLY A 30 -30.86 13.91 7.72
C GLY A 30 -29.42 13.81 7.19
N VAL A 31 -28.76 12.65 7.18
CA VAL A 31 -27.61 12.42 6.28
C VAL A 31 -27.57 10.94 5.88
N ASN A 32 -27.83 10.65 4.60
CA ASN A 32 -27.67 9.30 4.05
C ASN A 32 -26.24 9.19 3.48
N MET A 33 -25.25 8.94 4.35
CA MET A 33 -23.91 8.57 3.88
C MET A 33 -23.89 7.06 3.67
N GLN A 34 -23.96 6.60 2.42
CA GLN A 34 -23.53 5.23 2.13
C GLN A 34 -22.05 5.14 2.48
N LYS A 35 -21.70 4.51 3.60
CA LYS A 35 -20.30 4.25 3.95
C LYS A 35 -19.65 3.49 2.80
N LYS A 36 -18.54 4.01 2.27
CA LYS A 36 -17.72 3.29 1.28
C LYS A 36 -17.35 1.93 1.86
N THR A 37 -17.49 0.87 1.06
CA THR A 37 -17.04 -0.48 1.46
C THR A 37 -15.52 -0.57 1.36
N ILE A 38 -14.89 -1.51 2.06
CA ILE A 38 -13.45 -1.78 1.89
C ILE A 38 -13.12 -2.10 0.43
N GLY A 39 -13.97 -2.88 -0.26
CA GLY A 39 -13.78 -3.18 -1.67
C GLY A 39 -13.74 -1.92 -2.56
N ALA A 40 -14.51 -0.88 -2.20
CA ALA A 40 -14.45 0.41 -2.89
C ALA A 40 -13.18 1.22 -2.57
N LEU A 41 -12.59 1.05 -1.38
CA LEU A 41 -11.29 1.67 -1.06
C LEU A 41 -10.15 1.01 -1.85
N LEU A 42 -10.25 -0.30 -2.11
CA LEU A 42 -9.23 -1.09 -2.81
C LEU A 42 -9.44 -1.17 -4.33
N SER A 43 -10.27 -0.29 -4.91
CA SER A 43 -10.60 -0.37 -6.34
C SER A 43 -9.60 0.38 -7.24
N LYS A 44 -8.87 1.36 -6.69
CA LYS A 44 -7.90 2.19 -7.43
C LYS A 44 -6.48 1.73 -7.11
N PHE A 45 -6.05 0.65 -7.74
CA PHE A 45 -4.69 0.14 -7.60
C PHE A 45 -3.68 1.24 -7.98
N HIS A 46 -2.62 1.41 -7.17
CA HIS A 46 -1.55 2.37 -7.43
C HIS A 46 -0.25 1.65 -7.79
N HIS A 47 0.39 1.01 -6.81
CA HIS A 47 1.69 0.40 -7.01
C HIS A 47 1.90 -0.85 -6.16
N VAL A 48 2.92 -1.63 -6.55
CA VAL A 48 3.58 -2.62 -5.69
C VAL A 48 4.93 -2.06 -5.25
N CYS A 49 5.20 -2.13 -3.95
CA CYS A 49 6.48 -1.73 -3.40
C CYS A 49 7.38 -2.93 -3.10
N VAL A 50 8.62 -2.84 -3.56
CA VAL A 50 9.70 -3.80 -3.32
C VAL A 50 10.78 -3.14 -2.46
N ILE A 51 11.10 -3.77 -1.33
CA ILE A 51 12.21 -3.34 -0.48
C ILE A 51 13.50 -3.96 -0.99
N VAL A 52 14.53 -3.13 -1.15
CA VAL A 52 15.84 -3.51 -1.68
C VAL A 52 16.95 -3.03 -0.76
N LYS A 53 18.10 -3.71 -0.77
CA LYS A 53 19.31 -3.36 -0.02
C LYS A 53 20.08 -2.24 -0.70
N ASP A 54 20.17 -2.33 -2.03
CA ASP A 54 20.84 -1.37 -2.89
C ASP A 54 19.90 -0.97 -4.04
N ILE A 55 19.46 0.28 -4.04
CA ILE A 55 18.51 0.78 -5.02
C ILE A 55 19.15 1.02 -6.38
N ASP A 56 20.46 1.25 -6.46
CA ASP A 56 21.14 1.49 -7.73
C ASP A 56 21.35 0.15 -8.46
N GLU A 57 21.76 -0.90 -7.75
CA GLU A 57 21.80 -2.27 -8.29
C GLU A 57 20.41 -2.74 -8.76
N ALA A 58 19.38 -2.49 -7.95
CA ALA A 58 18.01 -2.86 -8.30
C ALA A 58 17.54 -2.12 -9.56
N VAL A 59 17.73 -0.79 -9.64
CA VAL A 59 17.36 -0.02 -10.83
C VAL A 59 18.06 -0.54 -12.08
N GLU A 60 19.38 -0.77 -12.02
CA GLU A 60 20.13 -1.30 -13.16
C GLU A 60 19.55 -2.65 -13.63
N TYR A 61 19.25 -3.55 -12.69
CA TYR A 61 18.68 -4.86 -12.99
C TYR A 61 17.29 -4.77 -13.64
N TYR A 62 16.38 -3.98 -13.06
CA TYR A 62 15.02 -3.84 -13.59
C TYR A 62 15.00 -3.12 -14.95
N GLU A 63 15.82 -2.08 -15.14
CA GLU A 63 15.91 -1.37 -16.41
C GLU A 63 16.51 -2.25 -17.52
N ALA A 64 17.47 -3.12 -17.20
CA ALA A 64 17.97 -4.13 -18.14
C ALA A 64 16.89 -5.12 -18.62
N LEU A 65 15.85 -5.35 -17.80
CA LEU A 65 14.66 -6.12 -18.17
C LEU A 65 13.62 -5.29 -18.95
N GLY A 66 13.85 -3.99 -19.13
CA GLY A 66 12.91 -3.05 -19.76
C GLY A 66 11.83 -2.50 -18.82
N ILE A 67 12.02 -2.61 -17.51
CA ILE A 67 11.12 -2.02 -16.49
C ILE A 67 11.75 -0.70 -16.03
N GLY A 68 11.24 0.42 -16.54
CA GLY A 68 11.79 1.75 -16.26
C GLY A 68 11.39 2.78 -17.31
N PRO A 69 12.00 3.99 -17.29
CA PRO A 69 13.06 4.41 -16.37
C PRO A 69 12.54 4.69 -14.96
N PHE A 70 13.36 4.45 -13.94
CA PHE A 70 13.06 4.81 -12.55
C PHE A 70 13.38 6.27 -12.25
N GLN A 71 12.54 6.93 -11.46
CA GLN A 71 12.72 8.31 -11.01
C GLN A 71 12.61 8.41 -9.50
N SER A 72 13.38 9.32 -8.91
CA SER A 72 13.26 9.61 -7.47
C SER A 72 11.87 10.17 -7.16
N SER A 73 11.25 9.68 -6.09
CA SER A 73 9.98 10.21 -5.63
C SER A 73 10.15 11.62 -5.05
N ASN A 74 9.25 12.52 -5.44
CA ASN A 74 9.17 13.88 -4.89
C ASN A 74 8.17 13.98 -3.72
N LEU A 75 7.60 12.85 -3.30
CA LEU A 75 6.63 12.83 -2.21
C LEU A 75 7.31 13.01 -0.85
N VAL A 76 6.90 14.05 -0.13
CA VAL A 76 7.44 14.37 1.20
C VAL A 76 6.40 14.08 2.26
N HIS A 77 6.69 13.08 3.10
CA HIS A 77 5.84 12.73 4.23
C HIS A 77 6.19 13.56 5.47
N ILE A 78 5.16 14.10 6.12
CA ILE A 78 5.25 14.89 7.36
C ILE A 78 4.34 14.28 8.44
N ASP A 79 4.54 14.67 9.70
CA ASP A 79 3.76 14.16 10.84
C ASP A 79 3.69 12.63 10.93
N ARG A 80 4.79 11.96 10.61
CA ARG A 80 4.86 10.49 10.57
C ARG A 80 4.56 9.90 11.96
N LYS A 81 3.71 8.88 11.98
CA LYS A 81 3.34 8.13 13.19
C LYS A 81 3.58 6.65 12.99
N LEU A 82 4.06 6.00 14.04
CA LEU A 82 4.23 4.56 14.14
C LEU A 82 3.45 4.07 15.37
N TYR A 83 2.50 3.15 15.17
CA TYR A 83 1.58 2.67 16.20
C TYR A 83 0.87 3.81 16.97
N GLY A 84 0.45 4.85 16.24
CA GLY A 84 -0.23 6.02 16.78
C GLY A 84 0.65 7.04 17.53
N LYS A 85 1.95 6.78 17.67
CA LYS A 85 2.92 7.67 18.32
C LYS A 85 3.80 8.35 17.27
N PRO A 86 4.44 9.50 17.55
CA PRO A 86 5.43 10.08 16.66
C PRO A 86 6.48 9.04 16.25
N ALA A 87 6.78 8.95 14.95
CA ALA A 87 7.76 8.00 14.43
C ALA A 87 9.19 8.36 14.91
N PRO A 88 10.11 7.37 14.97
CA PRO A 88 11.51 7.63 15.28
C PRO A 88 12.13 8.68 14.35
N THR A 89 13.05 9.48 14.91
CA THR A 89 13.81 10.49 14.15
C THR A 89 15.00 9.84 13.43
N GLY A 90 15.57 10.54 12.43
CA GLY A 90 16.75 10.06 11.69
C GLY A 90 16.46 8.96 10.66
N VAL A 91 15.18 8.64 10.43
CA VAL A 91 14.77 7.70 9.37
C VAL A 91 15.01 8.33 8.00
N LYS A 92 15.84 7.66 7.19
CA LYS A 92 16.09 8.03 5.79
C LYS A 92 15.86 6.81 4.92
N ASN A 93 15.01 6.97 3.91
CA ASN A 93 14.81 6.02 2.83
C ASN A 93 15.15 6.69 1.50
N ILE A 94 15.65 5.93 0.53
CA ILE A 94 15.67 6.33 -0.88
C ILE A 94 14.49 5.63 -1.54
N VAL A 95 13.72 6.38 -2.32
CA VAL A 95 12.54 5.89 -3.02
C VAL A 95 12.70 6.23 -4.49
N LYS A 96 12.62 5.22 -5.34
CA LYS A 96 12.55 5.39 -6.80
C LYS A 96 11.36 4.61 -7.32
N ALA A 97 10.69 5.17 -8.31
CA ALA A 97 9.53 4.54 -8.89
C ALA A 97 9.45 4.70 -10.41
N THR A 98 8.66 3.83 -11.02
CA THR A 98 8.32 3.88 -12.42
C THR A 98 6.92 3.32 -12.64
N ASN A 99 6.36 3.59 -13.81
CA ASN A 99 5.10 3.00 -14.23
C ASN A 99 5.35 1.92 -15.30
N LEU A 100 4.78 0.73 -15.07
CA LEU A 100 4.69 -0.37 -16.02
C LEU A 100 3.24 -0.45 -16.55
N GLY A 101 2.94 0.34 -17.57
CA GLY A 101 1.57 0.51 -18.06
C GLY A 101 0.66 1.15 -16.99
N PRO A 102 -0.38 0.47 -16.49
CA PRO A 102 -1.26 0.99 -15.44
C PRO A 102 -0.78 0.65 -14.01
N ILE A 103 0.38 0.00 -13.85
CA ILE A 103 0.89 -0.49 -12.57
C ILE A 103 2.11 0.33 -12.18
N GLY A 104 2.11 0.95 -11.01
CA GLY A 104 3.32 1.52 -10.42
C GLY A 104 4.22 0.44 -9.82
N ILE A 105 5.53 0.58 -10.00
CA ILE A 105 6.55 -0.19 -9.29
C ILE A 105 7.38 0.77 -8.47
N GLU A 106 7.42 0.54 -7.15
CA GLU A 106 8.20 1.33 -6.21
C GLU A 106 9.34 0.50 -5.65
N LEU A 107 10.52 1.09 -5.59
CA LEU A 107 11.69 0.56 -4.90
C LEU A 107 11.98 1.43 -3.69
N ILE A 108 12.10 0.82 -2.52
CA ILE A 108 12.54 1.51 -1.30
C ILE A 108 13.79 0.86 -0.73
N GLN A 109 14.82 1.68 -0.51
CA GLN A 109 16.00 1.31 0.26
C GLN A 109 16.02 2.05 1.60
N PRO A 110 15.98 1.36 2.75
CA PRO A 110 16.22 1.98 4.04
C PRO A 110 17.71 2.29 4.22
N VAL A 111 18.05 3.55 4.48
CA VAL A 111 19.44 4.04 4.60
C VAL A 111 19.87 4.20 6.06
N SER A 112 19.00 4.79 6.88
CA SER A 112 19.31 5.02 8.30
C SER A 112 18.03 5.10 9.14
N GLY A 113 18.20 4.92 10.45
CA GLY A 113 17.12 5.03 11.43
C GLY A 113 16.21 3.81 11.48
N GLU A 114 15.61 3.60 12.65
CA GLU A 114 14.67 2.51 12.87
C GLU A 114 13.32 2.82 12.21
N SER A 115 12.89 1.95 11.29
CA SER A 115 11.63 2.11 10.55
C SER A 115 11.01 0.75 10.20
N PRO A 116 9.70 0.70 9.90
CA PRO A 116 9.06 -0.53 9.42
C PRO A 116 9.73 -1.12 8.18
N VAL A 117 10.25 -0.26 7.28
CA VAL A 117 10.98 -0.65 6.07
C VAL A 117 12.30 -1.34 6.43
N LYS A 118 13.09 -0.73 7.34
CA LYS A 118 14.34 -1.34 7.81
C LYS A 118 14.07 -2.68 8.50
N LYS A 119 13.04 -2.74 9.35
CA LYS A 119 12.63 -3.97 10.01
C LYS A 119 12.20 -5.06 9.03
N PHE A 120 11.45 -4.70 7.99
CA PHE A 120 11.07 -5.65 6.93
C PHE A 120 12.32 -6.26 6.29
N LEU A 121 13.27 -5.41 5.90
CA LEU A 121 14.51 -5.85 5.27
C LEU A 121 15.34 -6.77 6.18
N ASP A 122 15.41 -6.47 7.47
CA ASP A 122 16.16 -7.27 8.45
C ASP A 122 15.51 -8.61 8.73
N ASP A 123 14.19 -8.64 8.86
CA ASP A 123 13.45 -9.87 9.20
C ASP A 123 13.26 -10.81 8.00
N ARG A 124 13.06 -10.25 6.79
CA ARG A 124 12.61 -11.00 5.60
C ARG A 124 13.58 -10.95 4.43
N GLY A 125 14.52 -10.01 4.42
CA GLY A 125 15.32 -9.70 3.24
C GLY A 125 14.55 -8.85 2.23
N GLU A 126 15.07 -8.80 1.01
CA GLU A 126 14.48 -8.04 -0.09
C GLU A 126 13.19 -8.70 -0.59
N GLY A 127 12.25 -7.89 -1.08
CA GLY A 127 11.01 -8.41 -1.66
C GLY A 127 9.82 -7.47 -1.55
N ILE A 128 8.67 -7.96 -2.03
CA ILE A 128 7.41 -7.22 -2.03
C ILE A 128 6.94 -6.98 -0.59
N SER A 129 6.79 -5.71 -0.21
CA SER A 129 6.35 -5.31 1.12
C SER A 129 4.86 -4.99 1.15
N HIS A 130 4.39 -4.14 0.25
CA HIS A 130 3.01 -3.70 0.24
C HIS A 130 2.44 -3.47 -1.15
N ILE A 131 1.10 -3.40 -1.18
CA ILE A 131 0.30 -2.97 -2.32
C ILE A 131 -0.49 -1.73 -1.88
N ALA A 132 -0.40 -0.67 -2.68
CA ALA A 132 -1.02 0.61 -2.39
C ALA A 132 -2.25 0.88 -3.26
N PHE A 133 -3.23 1.57 -2.68
CA PHE A 133 -4.45 1.99 -3.36
C PHE A 133 -4.75 3.46 -3.10
N ILE A 134 -5.16 4.16 -4.17
CA ILE A 134 -5.52 5.58 -4.08
C ILE A 134 -6.91 5.75 -3.49
N VAL A 135 -7.02 6.65 -2.52
CA VAL A 135 -8.29 7.08 -1.91
C VAL A 135 -8.44 8.59 -2.02
N ASP A 136 -9.70 9.06 -2.01
CA ASP A 136 -9.98 10.49 -2.15
C ASP A 136 -9.85 11.26 -0.83
N ASP A 137 -10.00 10.57 0.32
CA ASP A 137 -9.85 11.11 1.68
C ASP A 137 -9.22 10.04 2.57
N ILE A 138 -7.97 10.26 2.98
CA ILE A 138 -7.22 9.28 3.79
C ILE A 138 -7.80 9.10 5.18
N LYS A 139 -8.43 10.14 5.76
CA LYS A 139 -9.01 10.08 7.11
C LYS A 139 -10.27 9.24 7.11
N GLU A 140 -11.16 9.47 6.14
CA GLU A 140 -12.38 8.66 5.95
C GLU A 140 -11.99 7.20 5.71
N ALA A 141 -11.07 6.95 4.77
CA ALA A 141 -10.64 5.61 4.40
C ALA A 141 -9.99 4.86 5.57
N THR A 142 -9.14 5.54 6.35
CA THR A 142 -8.53 4.98 7.56
C THR A 142 -9.58 4.63 8.61
N SER A 143 -10.59 5.47 8.81
CA SER A 143 -11.69 5.18 9.75
C SER A 143 -12.45 3.92 9.35
N ILE A 144 -12.77 3.75 8.06
CA ILE A 144 -13.46 2.57 7.54
C ILE A 144 -12.65 1.29 7.80
N MET A 145 -11.34 1.32 7.54
CA MET A 145 -10.45 0.18 7.78
C MET A 145 -10.38 -0.18 9.28
N ILE A 146 -10.34 0.82 10.16
CA ILE A 146 -10.34 0.62 11.62
C ILE A 146 -11.66 0.01 12.10
N GLU A 147 -12.80 0.53 11.65
CA GLU A 147 -14.12 -0.02 11.98
C GLU A 147 -14.28 -1.48 11.53
N ALA A 148 -13.61 -1.86 10.45
CA ALA A 148 -13.56 -3.23 9.96
C ALA A 148 -12.59 -4.15 10.74
N GLY A 149 -11.86 -3.63 11.72
CA GLY A 149 -10.97 -4.38 12.60
C GLY A 149 -9.50 -4.40 12.19
N PHE A 150 -9.11 -3.67 11.14
CA PHE A 150 -7.70 -3.50 10.78
C PHE A 150 -7.04 -2.42 11.65
N LYS A 151 -5.77 -2.61 11.97
CA LYS A 151 -4.97 -1.70 12.78
C LYS A 151 -4.00 -0.95 11.89
N VAL A 152 -3.90 0.36 12.12
CA VAL A 152 -2.88 1.20 11.51
C VAL A 152 -1.52 0.88 12.14
N ILE A 153 -0.55 0.52 11.31
CA ILE A 153 0.85 0.30 11.70
C ILE A 153 1.59 1.63 11.62
N SER A 154 1.50 2.30 10.47
CA SER A 154 2.18 3.56 10.20
C SER A 154 1.24 4.49 9.44
N SER A 155 1.38 5.79 9.65
CA SER A 155 0.62 6.80 8.91
C SER A 155 1.41 8.10 8.82
N SER A 156 1.12 8.92 7.81
CA SER A 156 1.65 10.29 7.72
C SER A 156 0.71 11.20 6.93
N ASN A 157 0.91 12.50 7.09
CA ASN A 157 0.39 13.49 6.16
C ASN A 157 1.41 13.66 5.02
N ASN A 158 0.94 14.15 3.87
CA ASN A 158 1.81 14.53 2.76
C ASN A 158 1.94 16.05 2.69
N GLN A 159 3.14 16.54 2.40
CA GLN A 159 3.34 17.96 2.14
C GLN A 159 2.53 18.35 0.90
N GLY A 160 1.70 19.39 1.01
CA GLY A 160 0.81 19.82 -0.07
C GLY A 160 -0.56 19.12 -0.09
N GLY A 161 -0.89 18.32 0.93
CA GLY A 161 -2.23 17.73 1.10
C GLY A 161 -2.23 16.20 0.96
N GLY A 162 -3.26 15.55 1.51
CA GLY A 162 -3.37 14.10 1.57
C GLY A 162 -2.46 13.45 2.62
N GLY A 163 -2.18 12.16 2.44
CA GLY A 163 -1.45 11.34 3.40
C GLY A 163 -1.51 9.86 3.06
N MET A 164 -0.94 9.04 3.94
CA MET A 164 -0.91 7.58 3.76
C MET A 164 -1.16 6.85 5.08
N ALA A 165 -1.66 5.61 4.98
CA ALA A 165 -1.84 4.71 6.11
C ALA A 165 -1.56 3.25 5.71
N PHE A 166 -0.72 2.58 6.51
CA PHE A 166 -0.39 1.17 6.38
C PHE A 166 -1.13 0.33 7.41
N PHE A 167 -1.65 -0.82 7.01
CA PHE A 167 -2.50 -1.67 7.86
C PHE A 167 -1.87 -3.04 8.16
N ASN A 168 -2.23 -3.65 9.29
CA ASN A 168 -1.76 -4.96 9.77
C ASN A 168 -2.30 -6.18 8.98
N THR A 169 -2.25 -6.11 7.66
CA THR A 169 -2.87 -7.06 6.72
C THR A 169 -1.95 -8.22 6.32
N ASP A 170 -0.67 -8.16 6.72
CA ASP A 170 0.37 -9.12 6.38
C ASP A 170 0.33 -10.42 7.21
N LYS A 171 -0.61 -10.54 8.15
CA LYS A 171 -0.78 -11.74 8.99
C LYS A 171 -1.02 -13.02 8.16
N VAL A 172 -1.68 -12.89 7.00
CA VAL A 172 -1.95 -14.01 6.08
C VAL A 172 -1.44 -13.63 4.71
N GLY A 173 -0.56 -14.45 4.12
CA GLY A 173 0.02 -14.18 2.80
C GLY A 173 1.16 -13.16 2.80
N GLY A 174 1.44 -12.49 3.92
CA GLY A 174 2.66 -11.70 4.10
C GLY A 174 2.68 -10.31 3.46
N VAL A 175 1.56 -9.85 2.88
CA VAL A 175 1.47 -8.57 2.16
C VAL A 175 0.75 -7.52 2.99
N GLN A 176 1.35 -6.34 3.11
CA GLN A 176 0.73 -5.18 3.75
C GLN A 176 -0.06 -4.36 2.72
N ILE A 177 -1.17 -3.77 3.16
CA ILE A 177 -2.00 -2.86 2.37
C ILE A 177 -1.72 -1.43 2.82
N GLU A 178 -1.51 -0.57 1.84
CA GLU A 178 -1.44 0.87 1.98
C GLU A 178 -2.65 1.54 1.33
N LEU A 179 -3.18 2.56 1.99
CA LEU A 179 -4.07 3.54 1.37
C LEU A 179 -3.35 4.87 1.31
N GLU A 180 -3.46 5.54 0.16
CA GLU A 180 -2.76 6.78 -0.11
C GLU A 180 -3.71 7.82 -0.73
N GLU A 181 -3.67 9.04 -0.21
CA GLU A 181 -4.24 10.23 -0.83
C GLU A 181 -3.07 11.09 -1.31
N LEU A 182 -2.90 11.18 -2.63
CA LEU A 182 -1.83 11.96 -3.24
C LEU A 182 -2.10 13.47 -3.10
N PRO A 183 -1.06 14.29 -2.92
CA PRO A 183 -1.22 15.74 -3.05
C PRO A 183 -1.55 16.13 -4.50
N PRO A 184 -2.38 17.15 -4.75
CA PRO A 184 -2.86 17.48 -6.09
C PRO A 184 -1.77 17.75 -7.14
N HIS A 185 -0.61 18.25 -6.71
CA HIS A 185 0.50 18.55 -7.63
C HIS A 185 1.16 17.29 -8.20
N LEU A 186 0.93 16.10 -7.62
CA LEU A 186 1.46 14.83 -8.13
C LEU A 186 0.48 14.06 -8.99
N TYR A 187 -0.77 14.51 -9.15
CA TYR A 187 -1.75 13.78 -9.97
C TYR A 187 -1.29 13.59 -11.42
N GLU A 188 -0.55 14.58 -11.92
CA GLU A 188 -0.06 14.66 -13.29
C GLU A 188 1.40 14.18 -13.43
N ASP A 189 2.01 13.66 -12.37
CA ASP A 189 3.38 13.15 -12.42
C ASP A 189 3.45 11.93 -13.35
N PRO A 190 4.31 11.92 -14.37
CA PRO A 190 4.35 10.86 -15.38
C PRO A 190 4.94 9.54 -14.87
N TYR A 191 5.61 9.54 -13.71
CA TYR A 191 6.32 8.39 -13.14
C TYR A 191 5.68 7.85 -11.86
N TRP A 192 4.93 8.70 -11.14
CA TRP A 192 4.32 8.36 -9.85
C TRP A 192 2.89 8.87 -9.67
N GLY A 193 2.36 9.62 -10.64
CA GLY A 193 1.03 10.20 -10.56
C GLY A 193 -0.09 9.24 -10.95
N LEU A 194 -1.29 9.79 -11.11
CA LEU A 194 -2.49 9.02 -11.47
C LEU A 194 -2.59 8.73 -12.96
N LYS A 195 -1.67 9.28 -13.77
CA LYS A 195 -1.70 9.13 -15.22
C LYS A 195 -1.13 7.78 -15.65
N PRO A 196 -1.85 7.02 -16.50
CA PRO A 196 -1.28 5.82 -17.11
C PRO A 196 -0.06 6.17 -17.96
N TRP A 197 0.96 5.34 -17.88
CA TRP A 197 2.20 5.50 -18.64
C TRP A 197 1.96 5.50 -20.16
N GLY A 198 2.70 6.34 -20.90
CA GLY A 198 2.72 6.35 -22.36
C GLY A 198 1.52 7.04 -23.04
N LYS A 199 0.83 7.97 -22.37
CA LYS A 199 -0.23 8.81 -22.96
C LYS A 199 0.09 10.29 -22.90
#